data_AF-A0A7Y0WM45-F1
#
_entry.id   AF-A0A7Y0WM45-F1
#
_cell.length_a   1.000
_cell.length_b   1.000
_cell.length_c   1.000
_cell.angle_alpha   90.00
_cell.angle_beta   90.00
_cell.angle_gamma   90.00
#
_symmetry.space_group_name_H-M   'P 1'
#
loop_
_entity.id
_entity.type
_entity.pdbx_description
1 polymer ?
#
loop_
_entity_poly.entity_id
_entity_poly.type
_entity_poly.pdbx_seq_one_letter_code
_entity_poly.pdbx_strand_id
1 'polypeptide(L)'
;MAIESRKSGSDHFDATYGAASHNLKDKMSFLLQSRSGAQVQGWDTTVHVDGLVSLLPIAASCDEQAMLDLVDSISAFASAAEQAFEAFSVDCDLEDAGALPALLLKSAESARQLAGSM
;
A
#
# COMPACT_ATOMS: atom_id res chain seq x y z
N MET A 1 -4.14 -21.88 -12.10
CA MET A 1 -3.95 -20.54 -11.48
C MET A 1 -3.12 -19.73 -12.47
N ALA A 2 -3.74 -18.82 -13.20
CA ALA A 2 -3.04 -17.99 -14.18
C ALA A 2 -2.29 -16.91 -13.39
N ILE A 3 -0.97 -16.93 -13.46
CA ILE A 3 -0.14 -15.83 -12.98
C ILE A 3 -0.26 -14.75 -14.05
N GLU A 4 -1.22 -13.85 -13.88
CA GLU A 4 -1.27 -12.64 -14.67
C GLU A 4 0.03 -11.85 -14.44
N SER A 5 0.58 -11.34 -15.53
CA SER A 5 1.94 -10.81 -15.66
C SER A 5 2.33 -9.91 -14.48
N ARG A 6 3.46 -10.21 -13.79
CA ARG A 6 4.01 -9.43 -12.65
C ARG A 6 4.20 -7.92 -12.90
N LYS A 7 4.13 -7.45 -14.15
CA LYS A 7 4.10 -6.00 -14.47
C LYS A 7 2.75 -5.35 -14.20
N SER A 8 1.65 -6.10 -14.35
CA SER A 8 0.28 -5.57 -14.32
C SER A 8 -0.16 -5.06 -12.95
N GLY A 9 0.46 -5.54 -11.87
CA GLY A 9 0.05 -5.19 -10.51
C GLY A 9 0.44 -3.76 -10.14
N SER A 10 1.74 -3.42 -10.21
CA SER A 10 2.19 -2.04 -9.96
C SER A 10 1.50 -1.04 -10.88
N ASP A 11 1.26 -1.39 -12.15
CA ASP A 11 0.54 -0.52 -13.09
C ASP A 11 -0.90 -0.22 -12.62
N HIS A 12 -1.60 -1.19 -12.03
CA HIS A 12 -2.96 -1.00 -11.49
C HIS A 12 -2.95 -0.12 -10.22
N PHE A 13 -1.97 -0.33 -9.33
CA PHE A 13 -1.80 0.51 -8.15
C PHE A 13 -1.46 1.95 -8.52
N ASP A 14 -0.57 2.12 -9.50
CA ASP A 14 -0.14 3.43 -9.98
C ASP A 14 -1.29 4.14 -10.71
N ALA A 15 -2.13 3.41 -11.45
CA ALA A 15 -3.36 3.93 -12.04
C ALA A 15 -4.40 4.33 -10.99
N THR A 16 -4.46 3.63 -9.85
CA THR A 16 -5.42 3.90 -8.77
C THR A 16 -5.01 5.12 -7.96
N TYR A 17 -3.75 5.17 -7.51
CA TYR A 17 -3.27 6.20 -6.56
C TYR A 17 -2.51 7.34 -7.23
N GLY A 18 -2.23 7.25 -8.53
CA GLY A 18 -1.57 8.30 -9.30
C GLY A 18 -0.26 8.73 -8.65
N ALA A 19 -0.10 10.03 -8.43
CA ALA A 19 1.10 10.61 -7.82
C ALA A 19 1.39 10.11 -6.39
N ALA A 20 0.37 9.68 -5.63
CA ALA A 20 0.57 9.16 -4.28
C ALA A 20 1.17 7.74 -4.27
N SER A 21 1.12 7.01 -5.39
CA SER A 21 1.59 5.62 -5.47
C SER A 21 3.05 5.45 -5.05
N HIS A 22 3.93 6.34 -5.49
CA HIS A 22 5.35 6.34 -5.12
C HIS A 22 5.55 6.57 -3.63
N ASN A 23 4.86 7.56 -3.07
CA ASN A 23 4.94 7.87 -1.64
C ASN A 23 4.42 6.71 -0.78
N LEU A 24 3.33 6.06 -1.21
CA LEU A 24 2.79 4.86 -0.56
C LEU A 24 3.79 3.70 -0.59
N LYS A 25 4.43 3.42 -1.74
CA LYS A 25 5.46 2.38 -1.87
C LYS A 25 6.65 2.64 -0.96
N ASP A 26 7.12 3.89 -0.87
CA ASP A 26 8.24 4.25 0.00
C ASP A 26 7.89 4.09 1.49
N LYS A 27 6.73 4.61 1.90
CA LYS A 27 6.24 4.47 3.28
C LYS A 27 6.02 3.02 3.66
N MET A 28 5.42 2.21 2.79
CA MET A 28 5.23 0.79 3.04
C MET A 28 6.57 0.05 3.12
N SER A 29 7.53 0.33 2.23
CA SER A 29 8.87 -0.26 2.29
C SER A 29 9.51 -0.01 3.66
N PHE A 30 9.44 1.24 4.13
CA PHE A 30 9.97 1.62 5.44
C PHE A 30 9.24 0.91 6.60
N LEU A 31 7.90 0.89 6.58
CA LEU A 31 7.09 0.26 7.63
C LEU A 31 7.32 -1.26 7.69
N LEU A 32 7.39 -1.93 6.55
CA LEU A 32 7.62 -3.36 6.49
C LEU A 32 9.04 -3.71 6.91
N GLN A 33 10.04 -2.96 6.45
CA GLN A 33 11.42 -3.17 6.85
C GLN A 33 11.64 -2.93 8.36
N SER A 34 11.05 -1.87 8.91
CA SER A 34 11.15 -1.58 10.36
C SER A 34 10.48 -2.63 11.25
N ARG A 35 9.44 -3.30 10.74
CA ARG A 35 8.69 -4.32 11.50
C ARG A 35 9.22 -5.75 11.30
N SER A 36 9.67 -6.09 10.10
CA SER A 36 10.14 -7.46 9.75
C SER A 36 11.65 -7.60 9.80
N GLY A 37 12.41 -6.52 9.65
CA GLY A 37 13.85 -6.54 9.41
C GLY A 37 14.24 -6.92 7.97
N ALA A 38 13.28 -7.30 7.12
CA ALA A 38 13.51 -7.72 5.74
C ALA A 38 13.29 -6.59 4.74
N GLN A 39 14.01 -6.63 3.62
CA GLN A 39 13.91 -5.61 2.58
C GLN A 39 12.90 -6.02 1.50
N VAL A 40 12.00 -5.10 1.15
CA VAL A 40 11.12 -5.25 0.00
C VAL A 40 11.92 -5.02 -1.29
N GLN A 41 11.85 -5.97 -2.22
CA GLN A 41 12.57 -5.95 -3.51
C GLN A 41 11.62 -5.77 -4.69
N GLY A 42 10.34 -6.03 -4.49
CA GLY A 42 9.29 -5.81 -5.48
C GLY A 42 7.91 -5.76 -4.84
N TRP A 43 6.92 -5.48 -5.68
CA TRP A 43 5.54 -5.37 -5.27
C TRP A 43 4.65 -6.17 -6.20
N ASP A 44 3.76 -6.95 -5.60
CA ASP A 44 2.54 -7.41 -6.24
C ASP A 44 1.35 -6.56 -5.77
N THR A 45 0.18 -6.79 -6.35
CA THR A 45 -1.06 -6.13 -5.92
C THR A 45 -2.18 -7.12 -5.71
N THR A 46 -3.06 -6.79 -4.78
CA THR A 46 -4.34 -7.46 -4.60
C THR A 46 -5.48 -6.46 -4.60
N VAL A 47 -6.62 -6.87 -5.14
CA VAL A 47 -7.88 -6.10 -5.12
C VAL A 47 -8.84 -6.79 -4.16
N HIS A 48 -9.27 -6.07 -3.12
CA HIS A 48 -10.20 -6.57 -2.12
C HIS A 48 -11.65 -6.34 -2.54
N VAL A 49 -12.60 -6.96 -1.84
CA VAL A 49 -14.03 -6.97 -2.18
C VAL A 49 -14.62 -5.56 -2.31
N ASP A 50 -14.13 -4.59 -1.53
CA ASP A 50 -14.59 -3.19 -1.57
C ASP A 50 -13.87 -2.32 -2.63
N GLY A 51 -13.09 -2.95 -3.51
CA GLY A 51 -12.30 -2.26 -4.55
C GLY A 51 -11.02 -1.62 -4.03
N LEU A 52 -10.62 -1.90 -2.78
CA LEU A 52 -9.33 -1.48 -2.26
C LEU A 52 -8.22 -2.20 -3.04
N VAL A 53 -7.27 -1.44 -3.58
CA VAL A 53 -6.06 -1.97 -4.22
C VAL A 53 -4.90 -1.83 -3.25
N SER A 54 -4.37 -2.94 -2.72
CA SER A 54 -3.25 -2.91 -1.78
C SER A 54 -2.00 -3.57 -2.36
N LEU A 55 -0.85 -3.21 -1.81
CA LEU A 55 0.44 -3.78 -2.20
C LEU A 55 0.76 -5.03 -1.37
N LEU A 56 1.33 -6.03 -2.03
CA LEU A 56 1.91 -7.22 -1.41
C LEU A 56 3.43 -7.18 -1.61
N PRO A 57 4.24 -7.21 -0.54
CA PRO A 57 5.68 -7.10 -0.66
C PRO A 57 6.31 -8.41 -1.15
N ILE A 58 7.29 -8.29 -2.04
CA ILE A 58 8.08 -9.40 -2.56
C ILE A 58 9.53 -9.23 -2.09
N ALA A 59 10.10 -10.25 -1.45
CA ALA A 59 11.52 -10.29 -1.09
C ALA A 59 12.39 -10.97 -2.17
N ALA A 60 13.71 -10.86 -2.03
CA ALA A 60 14.67 -11.57 -2.89
C ALA A 60 14.78 -13.06 -2.53
N SER A 61 14.56 -13.41 -1.27
CA SER A 61 14.70 -14.77 -0.74
C SER A 61 13.44 -15.26 -0.02
N CYS A 62 13.29 -16.58 0.08
CA CYS A 62 12.17 -17.19 0.81
C CYS A 62 12.23 -16.89 2.32
N ASP A 63 13.43 -16.78 2.90
CA ASP A 63 13.60 -16.48 4.33
C ASP A 63 13.14 -15.05 4.64
N GLU A 64 13.51 -14.08 3.80
CA GLU A 64 13.04 -12.70 3.92
C GLU A 64 11.54 -12.59 3.61
N GLN A 65 11.01 -13.37 2.66
CA GLN A 65 9.59 -13.41 2.39
C GLN A 65 8.82 -13.89 3.63
N ALA A 66 9.29 -14.94 4.29
CA ALA A 66 8.68 -15.42 5.53
C ALA A 66 8.69 -14.35 6.64
N MET A 67 9.75 -13.53 6.72
CA MET A 67 9.78 -12.40 7.67
C MET A 67 8.76 -11.32 7.32
N LEU A 68 8.59 -11.00 6.03
CA LEU A 68 7.57 -10.05 5.56
C LEU A 68 6.16 -10.57 5.80
N ASP A 69 5.92 -11.86 5.59
CA ASP A 69 4.62 -12.51 5.77
C ASP A 69 4.16 -12.53 7.24
N LEU A 70 5.10 -12.40 8.20
CA LEU A 70 4.77 -12.23 9.63
C LEU A 70 4.23 -10.84 9.96
N VAL A 71 4.39 -9.87 9.06
CA VAL A 71 3.89 -8.51 9.23
C VAL A 71 2.61 -8.34 8.44
N ASP A 72 1.57 -7.82 9.09
CA ASP A 72 0.33 -7.46 8.41
C ASP A 72 0.57 -6.30 7.44
N SER A 73 0.67 -6.64 6.15
CA SER A 73 0.86 -5.72 5.04
C SER A 73 -0.34 -4.81 4.81
N ILE A 74 -1.55 -5.24 5.17
CA ILE A 74 -2.78 -4.42 5.06
C ILE A 74 -2.78 -3.34 6.14
N SER A 75 -2.43 -3.68 7.38
CA SER A 75 -2.21 -2.69 8.44
C SER A 75 -1.09 -1.70 8.11
N ALA A 76 0.00 -2.17 7.50
CA ALA A 76 1.08 -1.31 7.03
C ALA A 76 0.61 -0.35 5.92
N PHE A 77 -0.19 -0.85 4.98
CA PHE A 77 -0.82 -0.03 3.93
C PHE A 77 -1.76 1.03 4.52
N ALA A 78 -2.61 0.66 5.48
CA ALA A 78 -3.50 1.62 6.15
C ALA A 78 -2.73 2.78 6.77
N SER A 79 -1.64 2.45 7.49
CA SER A 79 -0.76 3.46 8.09
C SER A 79 -0.07 4.33 7.04
N ALA A 80 0.37 3.75 5.92
CA ALA A 80 1.00 4.50 4.84
C ALA A 80 0.02 5.47 4.16
N ALA A 81 -1.23 5.04 3.93
CA ALA A 81 -2.28 5.85 3.32
C ALA A 81 -2.69 7.04 4.19
N GLU A 82 -2.80 6.86 5.51
CA GLU A 82 -3.07 7.97 6.43
C GLU A 82 -1.94 8.99 6.46
N GLN A 83 -0.70 8.53 6.58
CA GLN A 83 0.43 9.45 6.59
C GLN A 83 0.59 10.18 5.25
N ALA A 84 0.22 9.55 4.13
CA ALA A 84 0.17 10.21 2.84
C ALA A 84 -0.94 11.27 2.82
N PHE A 85 -2.14 10.95 3.30
CA PHE A 85 -3.24 11.91 3.43
C PHE A 85 -2.89 13.10 4.32
N GLU A 86 -2.26 12.87 5.47
CA GLU A 86 -1.82 13.93 6.40
C GLU A 86 -0.81 14.85 5.72
N ALA A 87 0.19 14.29 5.02
CA ALA A 87 1.16 15.09 4.27
C ALA A 87 0.48 15.95 3.18
N PHE A 88 -0.45 15.36 2.42
CA PHE A 88 -1.23 16.10 1.43
C PHE A 88 -2.09 17.22 2.05
N SER A 89 -2.64 17.00 3.23
CA SER A 89 -3.48 17.98 3.93
C SER A 89 -2.69 19.15 4.52
N VAL A 90 -1.38 18.98 4.73
CA VAL A 90 -0.49 20.03 5.25
C VAL A 90 0.07 20.88 4.11
N ASP A 91 0.43 20.26 2.98
CA ASP A 91 1.13 20.92 1.87
C ASP A 91 0.21 21.47 0.77
N CYS A 92 -1.08 21.12 0.75
CA CYS A 92 -2.02 21.57 -0.27
C CYS A 92 -3.35 21.99 0.35
N ASP A 93 -3.92 23.10 -0.14
CA ASP A 93 -5.33 23.41 0.10
C ASP A 93 -6.15 22.26 -0.51
N LEU A 94 -6.94 21.59 0.34
CA LEU A 94 -7.71 20.40 -0.02
C LEU A 94 -8.69 20.67 -1.18
N GLU A 95 -9.04 21.93 -1.42
CA GLU A 95 -9.89 22.37 -2.53
C GLU A 95 -9.20 22.25 -3.90
N ASP A 96 -7.86 22.34 -3.96
CA ASP A 96 -7.07 22.22 -5.20
C ASP A 96 -6.47 20.81 -5.40
N ALA A 97 -6.48 19.97 -4.36
CA ALA A 97 -5.86 18.63 -4.38
C ALA A 97 -6.68 17.55 -5.14
N GLY A 98 -7.87 17.90 -5.63
CA GLY A 98 -8.76 16.99 -6.35
C GLY A 98 -9.26 15.81 -5.48
N ALA A 99 -9.53 14.66 -6.11
CA ALA A 99 -10.11 13.50 -5.41
C ALA A 99 -9.09 12.66 -4.61
N LEU A 100 -7.79 12.97 -4.71
CA LEU A 100 -6.72 12.12 -4.19
C LEU A 100 -6.70 12.04 -2.65
N PRO A 101 -6.83 13.14 -1.88
CA PRO A 101 -6.87 13.04 -0.41
C PRO A 101 -8.06 12.20 0.08
N ALA A 102 -9.24 12.37 -0.52
CA ALA A 102 -10.42 11.58 -0.18
C ALA A 102 -10.24 10.08 -0.51
N LEU A 103 -9.57 9.77 -1.62
CA LEU A 103 -9.22 8.40 -1.99
C LEU A 103 -8.25 7.76 -0.98
N LEU A 104 -7.22 8.49 -0.54
CA LEU A 104 -6.26 8.01 0.45
C LEU A 104 -6.92 7.73 1.80
N LEU A 105 -7.76 8.64 2.27
CA LEU A 105 -8.50 8.46 3.52
C LEU A 105 -9.43 7.23 3.44
N LYS A 106 -10.23 7.13 2.37
CA LYS A 106 -11.10 5.97 2.16
C LYS A 106 -10.31 4.65 2.09
N SER A 107 -9.15 4.67 1.44
CA SER A 107 -8.29 3.48 1.32
C SER A 107 -7.72 3.07 2.68
N ALA A 108 -7.33 4.03 3.51
CA ALA A 108 -6.89 3.76 4.88
C ALA A 108 -8.00 3.14 5.74
N GLU A 109 -9.21 3.73 5.70
CA GLU A 109 -10.37 3.21 6.45
C GLU A 109 -10.72 1.78 6.03
N SER A 110 -10.79 1.54 4.72
CA SER A 110 -11.08 0.22 4.15
C SER A 110 -10.02 -0.81 4.56
N ALA A 111 -8.74 -0.42 4.51
CA ALA A 111 -7.64 -1.29 4.92
C ALA A 111 -7.69 -1.61 6.43
N ARG A 112 -8.01 -0.64 7.29
CA ARG A 112 -8.20 -0.90 8.73
C ARG A 112 -9.35 -1.87 9.01
N GLN A 113 -10.47 -1.71 8.29
CA GLN A 113 -11.61 -2.61 8.42
C GLN A 113 -11.25 -4.04 8.02
N LEU A 114 -10.49 -4.19 6.93
CA LEU A 114 -9.98 -5.49 6.48
C LEU A 114 -9.02 -6.11 7.50
N ALA A 115 -8.04 -5.34 8.00
CA ALA A 115 -7.10 -5.82 9.00
C ALA A 115 -7.77 -6.22 10.32
N GLY A 116 -8.84 -5.54 10.74
CA GLY A 116 -9.62 -5.88 11.93
C GLY A 116 -10.59 -7.05 11.75
N SER A 117 -10.81 -7.51 10.51
CA SER A 117 -11.71 -8.62 10.17
C SER A 117 -10.99 -9.95 9.92
N MET A 118 -9.66 -9.95 9.89
CA MET A 118 -8.80 -11.13 9.73
C MET A 118 -8.31 -11.65 11.08
#